data_AF-A0A9E3FXV5-F1
#
_entry.id   AF-A0A9E3FXV5-F1
#
_cell.length_a   1.000
_cell.length_b   1.000
_cell.length_c   1.000
_cell.angle_alpha   90.00
_cell.angle_beta   90.00
_cell.angle_gamma   90.00
#
_symmetry.space_group_name_H-M   'P 1'
#
loop_
_entity.id
_entity.type
_entity.pdbx_description
1 polymer ?
#
loop_
_entity_poly.entity_id
_entity_poly.type
_entity_poly.pdbx_seq_one_letter_code
_entity_poly.pdbx_strand_id
1 'polypeptide(L)'
;MNILPGDMRFGAGQPVRRLEDQRLLTGKGQFIDDKPEEGALWLHVLRSPHAHAKIVSIDTKAAAEMPGVAAVFTGADLVRDDVGAIPTLAIFKRPDGKPMTVPPRRLLAHEVVRFTGEP
;
A
#
# COMPACT_ATOMS: atom_id res chain seq x y z
N MET A 1 -32.87 -3.58 12.59
CA MET A 1 -33.45 -4.94 12.68
C MET A 1 -32.55 -5.76 13.58
N ASN A 2 -33.05 -6.16 14.75
CA ASN A 2 -32.29 -6.89 15.77
C ASN A 2 -32.29 -8.38 15.40
N ILE A 3 -31.16 -8.93 14.98
CA ILE A 3 -31.09 -10.22 14.27
C ILE A 3 -30.82 -11.41 15.20
N LEU A 4 -30.73 -11.23 16.52
CA LEU A 4 -30.44 -12.32 17.46
C LEU A 4 -31.51 -12.41 18.56
N PRO A 5 -32.11 -13.60 18.78
CA PRO A 5 -33.02 -13.85 19.90
C PRO A 5 -32.29 -13.70 21.24
N GLY A 6 -32.98 -13.16 22.24
CA GLY A 6 -32.43 -12.70 23.52
C GLY A 6 -31.82 -13.74 24.47
N ASP A 7 -31.67 -15.01 24.09
CA ASP A 7 -31.28 -16.09 25.01
C ASP A 7 -30.20 -17.07 24.48
N MET A 8 -29.39 -16.69 23.49
CA MET A 8 -28.21 -17.51 23.10
C MET A 8 -26.90 -16.92 23.66
N ARG A 9 -26.54 -17.35 24.88
CA ARG A 9 -25.16 -17.22 25.37
C ARG A 9 -24.29 -18.28 24.71
N PHE A 10 -23.66 -17.93 23.59
CA PHE A 10 -22.60 -18.76 23.01
C PHE A 10 -21.35 -18.70 23.88
N GLY A 11 -20.86 -19.86 24.32
CA GLY A 11 -19.70 -20.00 25.21
C GLY A 11 -18.47 -20.59 24.52
N ALA A 12 -17.34 -20.60 25.24
CA ALA A 12 -16.09 -21.21 24.78
C ALA A 12 -16.26 -22.72 24.52
N GLY A 13 -15.71 -23.22 23.41
CA GLY A 13 -15.69 -24.66 23.07
C GLY A 13 -16.87 -25.18 22.23
N GLN A 14 -17.84 -24.33 21.88
CA GLN A 14 -18.98 -24.72 21.05
C GLN A 14 -18.72 -24.43 19.55
N PRO A 15 -19.10 -25.34 18.62
CA PRO A 15 -18.94 -25.13 17.17
C PRO A 15 -20.07 -24.23 16.63
N VAL A 16 -20.01 -22.94 16.95
CA VAL A 16 -21.01 -21.95 16.51
C VAL A 16 -20.74 -21.53 15.06
N ARG A 17 -21.80 -21.32 14.28
CA ARG A 17 -21.68 -20.78 12.92
C ARG A 17 -21.19 -19.33 12.98
N ARG A 18 -20.35 -18.94 12.03
CA ARG A 18 -19.80 -17.58 11.96
C ARG A 18 -20.89 -16.60 11.54
N LEU A 19 -20.91 -15.43 12.18
CA LEU A 19 -21.84 -14.35 11.81
C LEU A 19 -21.48 -13.77 10.44
N GLU A 20 -20.19 -13.84 10.11
CA GLU A 20 -19.59 -13.31 8.91
C GLU A 20 -20.03 -14.03 7.64
N ASP A 21 -20.36 -15.33 7.75
CA ASP A 21 -20.65 -16.21 6.62
C ASP A 21 -21.78 -15.65 5.75
N GLN A 22 -22.83 -15.13 6.36
CA GLN A 22 -23.99 -14.66 5.62
C GLN A 22 -23.62 -13.57 4.61
N ARG A 23 -22.85 -12.55 5.01
CA ARG A 23 -22.47 -11.46 4.08
C ARG A 23 -21.36 -11.90 3.12
N LEU A 24 -20.40 -12.71 3.56
CA LEU A 24 -19.28 -13.12 2.72
C LEU A 24 -19.72 -14.09 1.61
N LEU A 25 -20.55 -15.08 1.95
CA LEU A 25 -21.01 -16.10 1.02
C LEU A 25 -22.05 -15.58 0.02
N THR A 26 -22.66 -14.43 0.29
CA THR A 26 -23.67 -13.82 -0.58
C THR A 26 -23.15 -12.64 -1.40
N GLY A 27 -21.83 -12.40 -1.42
CA GLY A 27 -21.23 -11.27 -2.14
C GLY A 27 -21.61 -9.91 -1.56
N LYS A 28 -22.05 -9.87 -0.29
CA LYS A 28 -22.40 -8.65 0.46
C LYS A 28 -21.30 -8.23 1.44
N GLY A 29 -20.11 -8.83 1.33
CA GLY A 29 -18.91 -8.28 1.95
C GLY A 29 -18.63 -6.89 1.40
N GLN A 30 -17.95 -6.06 2.18
CA GLN A 30 -17.45 -4.78 1.73
C GLN A 30 -15.94 -4.78 1.94
N PHE A 31 -15.21 -4.74 0.84
CA PHE A 31 -13.77 -4.61 0.77
C PHE A 31 -13.41 -3.26 0.15
N ILE A 32 -12.13 -2.89 0.23
CA ILE A 32 -11.65 -1.55 -0.14
C ILE A 32 -11.98 -1.21 -1.61
N ASP A 33 -12.01 -2.20 -2.50
CA ASP A 33 -12.24 -2.01 -3.94
C ASP A 33 -13.72 -2.08 -4.36
N ASP A 34 -14.63 -2.46 -3.44
CA ASP A 34 -16.05 -2.67 -3.80
C ASP A 34 -16.85 -1.37 -3.90
N LYS A 35 -16.40 -0.31 -3.22
CA LYS A 35 -17.15 0.96 -3.13
C LYS A 35 -16.19 2.16 -3.02
N PRO A 36 -15.64 2.64 -4.15
CA PRO A 36 -14.92 3.91 -4.15
C PRO A 36 -15.88 5.06 -3.80
N GLU A 37 -15.36 6.06 -3.10
CA GLU A 37 -16.08 7.31 -2.85
C GLU A 37 -16.36 8.05 -4.17
N GLU A 38 -17.41 8.86 -4.22
CA GLU A 38 -17.71 9.67 -5.40
C GLU A 38 -16.54 10.61 -5.71
N GLY A 39 -16.07 10.58 -6.96
CA GLY A 39 -14.91 11.37 -7.40
C GLY A 39 -13.54 10.80 -7.03
N ALA A 40 -13.46 9.59 -6.46
CA ALA A 40 -12.18 8.93 -6.25
C ALA A 40 -11.44 8.71 -7.58
N LEU A 41 -10.10 8.71 -7.51
CA LEU A 41 -9.20 8.47 -8.65
C LEU A 41 -8.38 7.21 -8.45
N TRP A 42 -8.12 6.50 -9.53
CA TRP A 42 -7.38 5.23 -9.46
C TRP A 42 -5.90 5.52 -9.56
N LEU A 43 -5.12 4.85 -8.72
CA LEU A 43 -3.67 4.98 -8.70
C LEU A 43 -3.03 3.74 -9.31
N HIS A 44 -2.10 3.96 -10.23
CA HIS A 44 -1.23 2.92 -10.77
C HIS A 44 0.23 3.23 -10.44
N VAL A 45 1.00 2.20 -10.12
CA VAL A 45 2.42 2.33 -9.80
C VAL A 45 3.22 1.65 -10.89
N LEU A 46 3.93 2.45 -11.69
CA LEU A 46 4.95 1.93 -12.59
C LEU A 46 6.12 1.39 -11.75
N ARG A 47 6.63 0.21 -12.11
CA ARG A 47 7.67 -0.46 -11.32
C ARG A 47 8.93 -0.69 -12.14
N SER A 48 10.07 -0.68 -11.46
CA SER A 48 11.36 -0.97 -12.06
C SER A 48 11.41 -2.39 -12.65
N PRO A 49 11.78 -2.56 -13.94
CA PRO A 49 12.12 -3.87 -14.49
C PRO A 49 13.54 -4.32 -14.12
N HIS A 50 14.36 -3.42 -13.54
CA HIS A 50 15.76 -3.67 -13.22
C HIS A 50 15.95 -4.03 -11.75
N ALA A 51 16.82 -5.00 -11.49
CA ALA A 51 17.20 -5.39 -10.14
C ALA A 51 18.04 -4.33 -9.42
N HIS A 52 18.91 -3.61 -10.13
CA HIS A 52 19.64 -2.47 -9.58
C HIS A 52 20.15 -1.59 -10.73
N ALA A 53 19.78 -0.31 -10.78
CA ALA A 53 20.16 0.58 -11.87
C ALA A 53 20.09 2.05 -11.44
N LYS A 54 20.86 2.92 -12.08
CA LYS A 54 20.68 4.37 -11.96
C LYS A 54 19.49 4.82 -12.78
N ILE A 55 18.66 5.68 -12.23
CA ILE A 55 17.59 6.37 -12.95
C ILE A 55 18.23 7.59 -13.60
N VAL A 56 18.44 7.52 -14.92
CA VAL A 56 18.98 8.65 -15.69
C VAL A 56 17.88 9.67 -15.97
N SER A 57 16.70 9.20 -16.37
CA SER A 57 15.54 10.03 -16.68
C SER A 57 14.25 9.21 -16.63
N ILE A 58 13.14 9.88 -16.35
CA ILE A 58 11.78 9.35 -16.50
C ILE A 58 11.01 10.35 -17.37
N ASP A 59 10.53 9.92 -18.54
CA ASP A 59 9.64 10.74 -19.37
C ASP A 59 8.20 10.45 -19.00
N THR A 60 7.53 11.45 -18.43
CA THR A 60 6.13 11.37 -18.00
C THR A 60 5.17 12.06 -18.96
N LYS A 61 5.66 12.71 -20.03
CA LYS A 61 4.88 13.61 -20.87
C LYS A 61 3.67 12.93 -21.49
N ALA A 62 3.92 11.81 -22.18
CA ALA A 62 2.85 11.08 -22.86
C ALA A 62 1.75 10.63 -21.89
N ALA A 63 2.12 10.15 -20.70
CA ALA A 63 1.17 9.72 -19.68
C ALA A 63 0.38 10.91 -19.11
N ALA A 64 1.04 12.03 -18.82
CA ALA A 64 0.40 13.23 -18.29
C ALA A 64 -0.59 13.88 -19.26
N GLU A 65 -0.38 13.74 -20.57
CA GLU A 65 -1.26 14.27 -21.63
C GLU A 65 -2.46 13.35 -21.95
N MET A 66 -2.51 12.12 -21.41
CA MET A 66 -3.59 11.18 -21.70
C MET A 66 -4.92 11.65 -21.10
N PRO A 67 -6.04 11.58 -21.86
CA PRO A 67 -7.36 11.87 -21.32
C PRO A 67 -7.68 10.99 -20.10
N GLY A 68 -8.12 11.61 -19.02
CA GLY A 68 -8.48 10.93 -17.76
C GLY A 68 -7.32 10.77 -16.76
N VAL A 69 -6.09 11.09 -17.13
CA VAL A 69 -4.98 11.17 -16.17
C VAL A 69 -5.04 12.48 -15.41
N ALA A 70 -5.19 12.39 -14.09
CA ALA A 70 -5.26 13.57 -13.23
C ALA A 70 -3.87 14.10 -12.85
N ALA A 71 -2.89 13.20 -12.63
CA ALA A 71 -1.53 13.56 -12.24
C ALA A 71 -0.56 12.39 -12.49
N VAL A 72 0.72 12.71 -12.64
CA VAL A 72 1.84 11.75 -12.66
C VAL A 72 2.91 12.27 -11.69
N PHE A 73 3.36 11.42 -10.77
CA PHE A 73 4.38 11.76 -9.78
C PHE A 73 5.60 10.85 -9.93
N THR A 74 6.78 11.42 -9.70
CA THR A 74 8.05 10.71 -9.68
C THR A 74 8.70 10.80 -8.30
N GLY A 75 9.77 10.01 -8.06
CA GLY A 75 10.57 10.16 -6.84
C GLY A 75 11.17 11.55 -6.67
N ALA A 76 11.41 12.29 -7.77
CA ALA A 76 11.93 13.66 -7.71
C ALA A 76 10.87 14.65 -7.19
N ASP A 77 9.60 14.46 -7.55
CA ASP A 77 8.50 15.28 -7.02
C ASP A 77 8.36 15.08 -5.51
N LEU A 78 8.41 13.82 -5.05
CA LEU A 78 8.32 13.51 -3.62
C LEU A 78 9.50 14.09 -2.82
N VAL A 79 10.71 14.11 -3.39
CA VAL A 79 11.87 14.76 -2.77
C VAL A 79 11.70 16.27 -2.71
N ARG A 80 11.27 16.89 -3.81
CA ARG A 80 11.03 18.34 -3.89
C ARG A 80 9.99 18.78 -2.87
N ASP A 81 8.95 17.98 -2.66
CA ASP A 81 7.81 18.29 -1.80
C ASP A 81 8.04 17.82 -0.34
N ASP A 82 9.27 17.44 0.02
CA ASP A 82 9.69 16.97 1.35
C ASP A 82 8.86 15.80 1.91
N VAL A 83 8.44 14.90 1.02
CA VAL A 83 7.73 13.68 1.41
C VAL A 83 8.73 12.68 2.01
N GLY A 84 8.55 12.41 3.29
CA GLY A 84 9.42 11.53 4.08
C GLY A 84 9.49 10.08 3.58
N ALA A 85 10.53 9.37 4.01
CA ALA A 85 10.67 7.94 3.80
C ALA A 85 9.78 7.12 4.75
N ILE A 86 9.44 5.89 4.35
CA ILE A 86 8.74 4.93 5.20
C ILE A 86 9.57 4.68 6.46
N PRO A 87 9.03 4.94 7.67
CA PRO A 87 9.76 4.74 8.90
C PRO A 87 10.06 3.25 9.08
N THR A 88 11.32 2.95 9.37
CA THR A 88 11.73 1.59 9.72
C THR A 88 12.24 1.60 11.15
N LEU A 89 11.64 0.76 11.98
CA LEU A 89 12.06 0.63 13.37
C LEU A 89 13.44 -0.06 13.43
N ALA A 90 14.45 0.66 13.93
CA ALA A 90 15.80 0.14 14.17
C ALA A 90 15.87 -0.65 15.49
N ILE A 91 15.15 -1.77 15.56
CA ILE A 91 14.97 -2.53 16.81
C ILE A 91 16.15 -3.42 17.19
N PHE A 92 17.12 -3.62 16.30
CA PHE A 92 18.26 -4.49 16.52
C PHE A 92 19.57 -3.72 16.65
N LYS A 93 20.47 -4.23 17.50
CA LYS A 93 21.87 -3.82 17.56
C LYS A 93 22.71 -4.75 16.72
N ARG A 94 23.71 -4.18 16.06
CA ARG A 94 24.75 -4.91 15.34
C ARG A 94 25.70 -5.61 16.33
N PRO A 95 26.50 -6.60 15.90
CA PRO A 95 27.47 -7.28 16.76
C PRO A 95 28.48 -6.35 17.45
N ASP A 96 28.75 -5.18 16.88
CA ASP A 96 29.61 -4.12 17.43
C ASP A 96 28.87 -3.18 18.41
N GLY A 97 27.63 -3.51 18.78
CA GLY A 97 26.80 -2.73 19.70
C GLY A 97 26.12 -1.50 19.09
N LYS A 98 26.45 -1.14 17.84
CA LYS A 98 25.85 0.01 17.15
C LYS A 98 24.40 -0.27 16.72
N PRO A 99 23.57 0.77 16.52
CA PRO A 99 22.24 0.60 15.94
C PRO A 99 22.31 -0.02 14.54
N MET A 100 21.24 -0.72 14.14
CA MET A 100 21.04 -1.14 12.76
C MET A 100 21.10 0.06 11.81
N THR A 101 21.82 -0.10 10.69
CA THR A 101 21.80 0.88 9.62
C THR A 101 20.46 0.79 8.89
N VAL A 102 19.69 1.87 8.90
CA VAL A 102 18.41 1.98 8.20
C VAL A 102 18.60 2.88 6.99
N PRO A 103 18.63 2.34 5.76
CA PRO A 103 18.61 3.19 4.58
C PRO A 103 17.24 3.87 4.43
N PRO A 104 17.18 5.08 3.85
CA PRO A 104 15.90 5.70 3.52
C PRO A 104 15.11 4.78 2.58
N ARG A 105 13.87 4.44 2.97
CA ARG A 105 12.90 3.71 2.14
C ARG A 105 11.90 4.69 1.53
N ARG A 106 12.25 5.26 0.39
CA ARG A 106 11.39 6.23 -0.31
C ARG A 106 10.14 5.52 -0.85
N LEU A 107 9.05 6.26 -0.99
CA LEU A 107 7.79 5.74 -1.55
C LEU A 107 7.91 5.42 -3.05
N LEU A 108 8.69 6.23 -3.77
CA LEU A 108 9.09 6.03 -5.16
C LEU A 108 10.62 6.13 -5.25
N ALA A 109 11.22 5.36 -6.13
CA ALA A 109 12.66 5.32 -6.35
C ALA A 109 13.16 6.69 -6.82
N HIS A 110 14.31 7.09 -6.27
CA HIS A 110 14.98 8.34 -6.61
C HIS A 110 16.47 8.05 -6.84
N GLU A 111 17.00 8.53 -7.97
CA GLU A 111 18.38 8.34 -8.48
C GLU A 111 18.80 6.89 -8.79
N VAL A 112 18.36 5.92 -8.00
CA VAL A 112 18.75 4.51 -8.10
C VAL A 112 17.58 3.62 -7.71
N VAL A 113 17.34 2.60 -8.52
CA VAL A 113 16.54 1.43 -8.17
C VAL A 113 17.44 0.33 -7.58
N ARG A 114 16.93 -0.41 -6.61
CA ARG A 114 17.62 -1.36 -5.71
C ARG A 114 17.05 -2.76 -5.78
N PHE A 115 15.86 -2.95 -6.38
CA PHE A 115 15.28 -4.26 -6.63
C PHE A 115 14.26 -4.21 -7.79
N THR A 116 14.04 -5.37 -8.43
CA THR A 116 13.00 -5.53 -9.45
C THR A 116 11.63 -5.36 -8.81
N GLY A 117 10.79 -4.52 -9.38
CA GLY A 117 9.48 -4.20 -8.82
C GLY A 117 9.48 -3.00 -7.88
N GLU A 118 10.64 -2.36 -7.64
CA GLU A 118 10.68 -1.13 -6.85
C GLU A 118 9.79 -0.06 -7.50
N PRO A 119 8.89 0.56 -6.72
CA PRO A 119 8.06 1.67 -7.18
C PRO A 119 8.88 2.95 -7.36
#